data_AF-A0A350W168-F1
#
_entry.id   AF-A0A350W168-F1
#
_cell.length_a   1.000
_cell.length_b   1.000
_cell.length_c   1.000
_cell.angle_alpha   90.00
_cell.angle_beta   90.00
_cell.angle_gamma   90.00
#
_symmetry.space_group_name_H-M   'P 1'
#
loop_
_entity.id
_entity.type
_entity.pdbx_description
1 polymer ?
#
loop_
_entity_poly.entity_id
_entity_poly.type
_entity_poly.pdbx_seq_one_letter_code
_entity_poly.pdbx_strand_id
1 'polypeptide(L)'
;MLLLLQIALYCLLYILLVKLAVKNDGINCLFFYPKEYIDEAQKRGIADKAAVMKKGKRFMISFCIIIFAVLILIISLWNHITDFKTAYIQSALLLVVMNWFDGLVIDRLWVGHSKIWRIKGMEGIPYVKSWKMVLTKRGAATVLYLVVAAATAGIVVLIGRI
;
A
#
# COMPACT_ATOMS: atom_id res chain seq x y z
N MET A 1 -15.70 -2.85 -18.57
CA MET A 1 -16.27 -2.16 -17.38
C MET A 1 -15.92 -2.87 -16.08
N LEU A 2 -16.02 -4.20 -15.97
CA LEU A 2 -15.76 -4.95 -14.72
C LEU A 2 -14.34 -4.76 -14.14
N LEU A 3 -13.30 -4.83 -14.97
CA LEU A 3 -11.92 -4.68 -14.50
C LEU A 3 -11.62 -3.29 -13.92
N LEU A 4 -12.16 -2.22 -14.54
CA LEU A 4 -11.99 -0.85 -14.02
C LEU A 4 -12.68 -0.69 -12.66
N LEU A 5 -13.86 -1.29 -12.50
CA LEU A 5 -14.56 -1.32 -11.21
C LEU A 5 -13.72 -2.06 -10.16
N GLN A 6 -13.16 -3.22 -10.49
CA GLN A 6 -12.31 -3.99 -9.58
C GLN A 6 -11.05 -3.23 -9.16
N ILE A 7 -10.40 -2.55 -10.11
CA ILE A 7 -9.27 -1.66 -9.83
C ILE A 7 -9.68 -0.54 -8.87
N ALA A 8 -10.82 0.10 -9.13
CA ALA A 8 -11.33 1.17 -8.27
C ALA A 8 -11.64 0.67 -6.86
N LEU A 9 -12.30 -0.50 -6.73
CA LEU A 9 -12.59 -1.14 -5.45
C LEU A 9 -11.32 -1.55 -4.70
N TYR A 10 -10.32 -2.06 -5.42
CA TYR A 10 -9.05 -2.47 -4.84
C TYR A 10 -8.25 -1.26 -4.33
N CYS A 11 -8.25 -0.15 -5.07
CA CYS A 11 -7.68 1.11 -4.61
C CYS A 11 -8.48 1.71 -3.44
N LEU A 12 -9.81 1.60 -3.46
CA LEU A 12 -10.67 2.04 -2.36
C LEU A 12 -10.38 1.25 -1.08
N LEU A 13 -10.25 -0.08 -1.17
CA LEU A 13 -9.85 -0.92 -0.05
C LEU A 13 -8.51 -0.46 0.53
N TYR A 14 -7.51 -0.18 -0.34
CA TYR A 14 -6.22 0.35 0.08
C TYR A 14 -6.38 1.65 0.90
N ILE A 15 -7.14 2.62 0.38
CA ILE A 15 -7.42 3.88 1.08
C ILE A 15 -8.08 3.63 2.43
N LEU A 16 -9.10 2.77 2.47
CA LEU A 16 -9.86 2.48 3.68
C LEU A 16 -8.97 1.87 4.76
N LEU A 17 -8.11 0.91 4.42
CA LEU A 17 -7.16 0.32 5.35
C LEU A 17 -6.18 1.37 5.90
N VAL A 18 -5.64 2.24 5.04
CA VAL A 18 -4.78 3.35 5.48
C VAL A 18 -5.55 4.35 6.33
N LYS A 19 -6.81 4.65 5.98
CA LYS A 19 -7.67 5.57 6.73
C LYS A 19 -8.01 5.04 8.13
N LEU A 20 -8.28 3.74 8.24
CA LEU A 20 -8.50 3.07 9.53
C LEU A 20 -7.22 3.07 10.38
N ALA A 21 -6.06 2.95 9.76
CA ALA A 21 -4.77 3.00 10.44
C ALA A 21 -4.46 4.40 11.00
N VAL A 22 -4.64 5.44 10.18
CA VAL A 22 -4.34 6.82 10.57
C VAL A 22 -5.41 7.40 11.52
N LYS A 23 -6.65 6.90 11.43
CA LYS A 23 -7.80 7.43 12.18
C LYS A 23 -7.93 8.95 11.96
N ASN A 24 -7.70 9.73 13.01
CA ASN A 24 -7.76 11.18 13.03
C ASN A 24 -6.38 11.84 13.20
N ASP A 25 -5.31 11.06 13.35
CA ASP A 25 -3.97 11.59 13.64
C ASP A 25 -2.85 10.76 12.98
N GLY A 26 -2.03 11.44 12.19
CA GLY A 26 -0.82 10.93 11.53
C GLY A 26 0.15 10.18 12.45
N ILE A 27 0.16 10.48 13.75
CA ILE A 27 1.01 9.79 14.74
C ILE A 27 0.76 8.29 14.78
N ASN A 28 -0.48 7.85 14.51
CA ASN A 28 -0.81 6.43 14.48
C ASN A 28 -0.08 5.66 13.39
N CYS A 29 0.30 6.39 12.34
CA CYS A 29 0.93 5.95 11.12
C CYS A 29 2.35 6.50 10.97
N LEU A 30 3.00 6.89 12.07
CA LEU A 30 4.36 7.47 12.06
C LEU A 30 5.39 6.56 11.36
N PHE A 31 5.17 5.25 11.34
CA PHE A 31 6.00 4.29 10.62
C PHE A 31 5.98 4.43 9.08
N PHE A 32 5.05 5.22 8.51
CA PHE A 32 5.04 5.56 7.09
C PHE A 32 5.89 6.78 6.73
N TYR A 33 6.36 7.53 7.74
CA TYR A 33 7.13 8.75 7.54
C TYR A 33 8.59 8.43 7.20
N PRO A 34 9.34 9.37 6.61
CA PRO A 34 10.78 9.23 6.39
C PRO A 34 11.52 8.90 7.70
N LYS A 35 12.65 8.18 7.59
CA LYS A 35 13.42 7.76 8.78
C LYS A 35 13.90 8.97 9.58
N GLU A 36 14.30 10.03 8.88
CA GLU A 36 14.75 11.29 9.43
C GLU A 36 13.65 11.96 10.27
N TYR A 37 12.40 11.83 9.84
CA TYR A 37 11.24 12.35 10.56
C TYR A 37 10.96 11.54 11.84
N ILE A 38 11.10 10.21 11.78
CA ILE A 38 10.92 9.34 12.96
C ILE A 38 12.04 9.59 13.98
N ASP A 39 13.28 9.77 13.53
CA ASP A 39 14.42 10.08 14.40
C ASP A 39 14.23 11.42 15.11
N GLU A 40 13.74 12.43 14.40
CA GLU A 40 13.42 13.73 14.97
C GLU A 40 12.24 13.66 15.95
N ALA A 41 11.21 12.85 15.65
CA ALA A 41 10.11 12.60 16.57
C ALA A 41 10.58 11.94 17.88
N GLN A 42 11.57 11.04 17.81
CA GLN A 42 12.19 10.46 19.01
C GLN A 42 12.98 11.50 19.80
N LYS A 43 13.79 12.34 19.13
CA LYS A 43 14.54 13.41 19.81
C LYS A 43 13.64 14.39 20.55
N ARG A 44 12.45 14.66 20.01
CA ARG A 44 11.44 15.54 20.61
C ARG A 44 10.56 14.84 21.66
N GLY A 45 10.80 13.56 21.95
CA GLY A 45 10.02 12.79 22.92
C GLY A 45 8.59 12.48 22.48
N ILE A 46 8.27 12.61 21.19
CA ILE A 46 6.92 12.43 20.64
C ILE A 46 6.59 10.93 20.50
N ALA A 47 7.57 10.12 20.09
CA ALA A 47 7.38 8.69 19.92
C ALA A 47 8.70 7.91 20.05
N ASP A 48 8.62 6.68 20.54
CA ASP A 48 9.74 5.73 20.53
C ASP A 48 9.86 5.05 19.16
N LYS A 49 11.02 5.15 18.52
CA LYS A 49 11.27 4.56 17.20
C LYS A 49 11.10 3.05 17.21
N ALA A 50 11.56 2.36 18.26
CA ALA A 50 11.47 0.90 18.30
C ALA A 50 10.01 0.43 18.36
N ALA A 51 9.18 1.06 19.20
CA ALA A 51 7.75 0.83 19.28
C ALA A 51 7.02 1.15 17.96
N VAL A 52 7.35 2.30 17.34
CA VAL A 52 6.78 2.71 16.04
C VAL A 52 7.09 1.68 14.95
N MET A 53 8.35 1.22 14.85
CA MET A 53 8.74 0.23 13.85
C MET A 53 8.11 -1.14 14.11
N LYS A 54 7.99 -1.56 15.38
CA LYS A 54 7.29 -2.80 15.75
C LYS A 54 5.81 -2.76 15.38
N LYS A 55 5.13 -1.64 15.68
CA LYS A 55 3.73 -1.41 15.28
C LYS A 55 3.58 -1.41 13.76
N GLY A 56 4.47 -0.71 13.07
CA GLY A 56 4.51 -0.65 11.60
C GLY A 56 4.68 -2.02 10.97
N LYS A 57 5.60 -2.86 11.46
CA LYS A 57 5.78 -4.23 10.97
C LYS A 57 4.50 -5.06 11.10
N ARG A 58 3.84 -5.02 12.28
CA ARG A 58 2.58 -5.74 12.50
C ARG A 58 1.49 -5.26 11.54
N PHE A 59 1.36 -3.95 11.37
CA PHE A 59 0.41 -3.36 10.43
C PHE A 59 0.69 -3.80 9.00
N MET A 60 1.94 -3.69 8.53
CA MET A 60 2.34 -4.05 7.16
C MET A 60 2.07 -5.52 6.86
N ILE A 61 2.33 -6.43 7.80
CA ILE A 61 2.04 -7.86 7.61
C ILE A 61 0.54 -8.06 7.43
N SER A 62 -0.29 -7.54 8.34
CA SER A 62 -1.75 -7.67 8.24
C SER A 62 -2.29 -7.03 6.96
N PHE A 63 -1.77 -5.85 6.60
CA PHE A 63 -2.14 -5.13 5.39
C PHE A 63 -1.83 -5.94 4.12
N CYS A 64 -0.62 -6.47 4.00
CA CYS A 64 -0.21 -7.28 2.85
C CYS A 64 -1.07 -8.55 2.73
N ILE A 65 -1.38 -9.22 3.85
CA ILE A 65 -2.24 -10.41 3.85
C ILE A 65 -3.64 -10.10 3.32
N ILE A 66 -4.26 -9.02 3.80
CA ILE A 66 -5.62 -8.63 3.37
C ILE A 66 -5.64 -8.28 1.88
N ILE A 67 -4.70 -7.44 1.44
CA ILE A 67 -4.58 -7.02 0.04
C ILE A 67 -4.36 -8.23 -0.88
N PHE A 68 -3.48 -9.15 -0.49
CA PHE A 68 -3.20 -10.36 -1.26
C PHE A 68 -4.38 -11.34 -1.29
N ALA A 69 -5.08 -11.53 -0.18
CA ALA A 69 -6.27 -12.38 -0.12
C ALA A 69 -7.39 -11.84 -1.03
N VAL A 70 -7.63 -10.52 -0.99
CA VAL A 70 -8.63 -9.88 -1.85
C VAL A 70 -8.24 -9.96 -3.33
N LEU A 71 -6.95 -9.85 -3.66
CA LEU A 71 -6.46 -10.06 -5.01
C LEU A 71 -6.83 -11.44 -5.55
N ILE A 72 -6.56 -12.51 -4.77
CA ILE A 72 -6.93 -13.88 -5.14
C ILE A 72 -8.45 -14.02 -5.26
N LEU A 73 -9.22 -13.45 -4.33
CA LEU A 73 -10.68 -13.49 -4.35
C LEU A 73 -11.25 -12.87 -5.63
N ILE A 74 -10.76 -11.68 -6.01
CA ILE A 74 -11.20 -10.99 -7.23
C ILE A 74 -10.92 -11.85 -8.47
N ILE A 75 -9.73 -12.42 -8.58
CA ILE A 75 -9.33 -13.11 -9.82
C ILE A 75 -9.93 -14.52 -9.89
N SER A 76 -9.88 -15.27 -8.79
CA SER A 76 -10.33 -16.66 -8.76
C SER A 76 -11.83 -16.78 -8.51
N LEU A 77 -12.37 -16.12 -7.48
CA LEU A 77 -13.76 -16.35 -7.05
C LEU A 77 -14.76 -15.41 -7.74
N TRP A 78 -14.37 -14.17 -8.04
CA TRP A 78 -15.25 -13.23 -8.73
C TRP A 78 -15.14 -13.38 -10.25
N ASN A 79 -13.93 -13.40 -10.79
CA ASN A 79 -13.74 -13.51 -12.24
C ASN A 79 -13.71 -14.96 -12.75
N HIS A 80 -13.68 -15.96 -11.87
CA HIS A 80 -13.63 -17.39 -12.23
C HIS A 80 -12.49 -17.72 -13.19
N ILE A 81 -11.37 -17.01 -13.10
CA ILE A 81 -10.22 -17.25 -13.97
C ILE A 81 -9.52 -18.54 -13.55
N THR A 82 -9.33 -19.43 -14.52
CA THR A 82 -8.65 -20.72 -14.32
C THR A 82 -7.40 -20.88 -15.19
N ASP A 83 -7.11 -19.91 -16.07
CA ASP A 83 -5.93 -19.92 -16.92
C ASP A 83 -4.84 -18.96 -16.42
N PHE A 84 -3.58 -19.39 -16.57
CA PHE A 84 -2.44 -18.68 -16.01
C PHE A 84 -2.24 -17.30 -16.65
N LYS A 85 -2.40 -17.18 -17.96
CA LYS A 85 -2.09 -15.95 -18.70
C LYS A 85 -3.04 -14.83 -18.28
N THR A 86 -4.34 -15.10 -18.23
CA THR A 86 -5.34 -14.12 -17.81
C THR A 86 -5.18 -13.78 -16.33
N ALA A 87 -4.94 -14.78 -15.47
CA ALA A 87 -4.70 -14.55 -14.04
C ALA A 87 -3.47 -13.67 -13.80
N TYR A 88 -2.40 -13.89 -14.58
CA TYR A 88 -1.19 -13.08 -14.52
C TYR A 88 -1.44 -11.63 -14.94
N ILE A 89 -2.09 -11.42 -16.08
CA ILE A 89 -2.38 -10.07 -16.58
C ILE A 89 -3.29 -9.30 -15.61
N GLN A 90 -4.34 -9.94 -15.08
CA GLN A 90 -5.22 -9.30 -14.10
C GLN A 90 -4.49 -8.99 -12.78
N SER A 91 -3.68 -9.93 -12.29
CA SER A 91 -2.86 -9.72 -11.09
C SER A 91 -1.89 -8.56 -11.27
N ALA A 92 -1.18 -8.52 -12.39
CA ALA A 92 -0.23 -7.47 -12.73
C ALA A 92 -0.93 -6.11 -12.80
N LEU A 93 -2.07 -6.02 -13.49
CA LEU A 93 -2.81 -4.76 -13.59
C LEU A 93 -3.27 -4.25 -12.23
N LEU A 94 -3.89 -5.09 -11.40
CA LEU A 94 -4.35 -4.69 -10.06
C LEU A 94 -3.19 -4.24 -9.17
N LEU A 95 -2.09 -5.00 -9.13
CA LEU A 95 -0.94 -4.68 -8.29
C LEU A 95 -0.19 -3.43 -8.76
N VAL A 96 0.04 -3.30 -10.07
CA VAL A 96 0.78 -2.15 -10.63
C VAL A 96 -0.05 -0.88 -10.51
N VAL A 97 -1.35 -0.92 -10.84
CA VAL A 97 -2.21 0.26 -10.69
C VAL A 97 -2.29 0.68 -9.22
N MET A 98 -2.49 -0.25 -8.29
CA MET A 98 -2.48 0.04 -6.86
C MET A 98 -1.15 0.66 -6.40
N ASN A 99 -0.01 0.14 -6.86
CA ASN A 99 1.31 0.67 -6.51
C ASN A 99 1.49 2.14 -6.93
N TRP A 100 1.09 2.48 -8.16
CA TRP A 100 1.16 3.85 -8.66
C TRP A 100 0.12 4.74 -8.01
N PHE A 101 -1.07 4.21 -7.74
CA PHE A 101 -2.11 4.90 -6.97
C PHE A 101 -1.62 5.29 -5.57
N ASP A 102 -0.94 4.39 -4.85
CA ASP A 102 -0.31 4.70 -3.57
C ASP A 102 0.75 5.80 -3.71
N GLY A 103 1.65 5.69 -4.68
CA GLY A 103 2.70 6.70 -4.89
C GLY A 103 2.19 8.09 -5.28
N LEU A 104 1.09 8.17 -6.03
CA LEU A 104 0.58 9.44 -6.58
C LEU A 104 -0.55 10.01 -5.73
N VAL A 105 -1.58 9.21 -5.47
CA VAL A 105 -2.80 9.68 -4.81
C VAL A 105 -2.62 9.67 -3.29
N ILE A 106 -2.04 8.62 -2.71
CA ILE A 106 -1.84 8.56 -1.27
C ILE A 106 -0.66 9.43 -0.86
N ASP A 107 0.54 9.10 -1.32
CA ASP A 107 1.79 9.74 -0.90
C ASP A 107 1.89 11.23 -1.29
N ARG A 108 1.39 11.63 -2.47
CA ARG A 108 1.54 13.01 -2.97
C ARG A 108 0.29 13.85 -2.75
N LEU A 109 -0.87 13.36 -3.18
CA LEU A 109 -2.10 14.14 -3.08
C LEU A 109 -2.62 14.15 -1.64
N TRP A 110 -2.91 13.00 -1.05
CA TRP A 110 -3.56 12.94 0.26
C TRP A 110 -2.62 13.32 1.40
N VAL A 111 -1.44 12.68 1.48
CA VAL A 111 -0.44 12.95 2.53
C VAL A 111 0.09 14.38 2.42
N GLY A 112 0.34 14.88 1.21
CA GLY A 112 0.88 16.22 1.00
C GLY A 112 -0.08 17.36 1.33
N HIS A 113 -1.40 17.16 1.17
CA HIS A 113 -2.39 18.25 1.30
C HIS A 113 -3.28 18.14 2.53
N SER A 114 -3.39 16.97 3.17
CA SER A 114 -4.27 16.79 4.33
C SER A 114 -3.60 17.19 5.63
N LYS A 115 -4.36 17.90 6.48
CA LYS A 115 -3.93 18.30 7.84
C LYS A 115 -3.73 17.10 8.77
N ILE A 116 -4.37 15.96 8.50
CA ILE A 116 -4.32 14.75 9.33
C ILE A 116 -2.88 14.24 9.49
N TRP A 117 -2.04 14.44 8.47
CA TRP A 117 -0.65 13.97 8.45
C TRP A 117 0.34 14.96 9.08
N ARG A 118 -0.15 16.10 9.59
CA ARG A 118 0.68 17.05 10.34
C ARG A 118 0.65 16.67 11.82
N ILE A 119 1.76 16.16 12.33
CA ILE A 119 1.90 15.79 13.73
C ILE A 119 2.26 17.05 14.54
N LYS A 120 1.52 17.27 15.63
CA LYS A 120 1.78 18.38 16.57
C LYS A 120 3.16 18.22 17.19
N GLY A 121 3.96 19.29 17.21
CA GLY A 121 5.34 19.27 17.70
C GLY A 121 6.39 18.89 16.64
N MET A 122 5.96 18.62 15.41
CA MET A 122 6.84 18.35 14.26
C MET A 122 6.74 19.44 13.18
N GLU A 123 6.33 20.64 13.57
CA GLU A 123 6.23 21.79 12.66
C GLU A 123 7.60 22.13 12.06
N GLY A 124 7.61 22.46 10.76
CA GLY A 124 8.82 22.80 10.01
C GLY A 124 9.64 21.61 9.48
N ILE A 125 9.34 20.37 9.88
CA ILE A 125 10.05 19.19 9.37
C ILE A 125 9.31 18.60 8.15
N PRO A 126 9.96 18.51 6.97
CA PRO A 126 9.33 17.93 5.80
C PRO A 126 9.17 16.41 5.96
N TYR A 127 7.94 15.92 5.75
CA TYR A 127 7.64 14.48 5.74
C TYR A 127 7.18 13.95 4.37
N VAL A 128 6.84 14.84 3.44
CA VAL A 128 6.36 14.46 2.12
C VAL A 128 7.55 13.96 1.28
N LYS A 129 7.42 12.75 0.73
CA LYS A 129 8.45 12.13 -0.10
C LYS A 129 8.67 12.93 -1.39
N SER A 130 9.93 13.04 -1.82
CA SER A 130 10.27 13.71 -3.08
C SER A 130 9.79 12.93 -4.30
N TRP A 131 9.52 13.62 -5.41
CA TRP A 131 9.10 13.00 -6.67
C TRP A 131 10.09 11.95 -7.16
N LYS A 132 11.40 12.25 -7.11
CA LYS A 132 12.45 11.31 -7.48
C LYS A 132 12.34 10.04 -6.63
N MET A 133 12.17 10.16 -5.32
CA MET A 133 12.04 9.00 -4.43
C MET A 133 10.78 8.18 -4.73
N VAL A 134 9.64 8.84 -4.98
CA VAL A 134 8.40 8.15 -5.37
C VAL A 134 8.62 7.38 -6.67
N LEU A 135 9.06 8.04 -7.74
CA LEU A 135 9.24 7.41 -9.05
C LEU A 135 10.22 6.22 -8.99
N THR A 136 11.37 6.37 -8.31
CA THR A 136 12.34 5.27 -8.17
C THR A 136 11.76 4.09 -7.38
N LYS A 137 11.10 4.36 -6.24
CA LYS A 137 10.51 3.29 -5.41
C LYS A 137 9.35 2.60 -6.13
N ARG A 138 8.48 3.33 -6.81
CA ARG A 138 7.34 2.77 -7.55
C ARG A 138 7.78 2.03 -8.81
N GLY A 139 8.83 2.48 -9.48
CA GLY A 139 9.48 1.75 -10.56
C GLY A 139 10.02 0.40 -10.07
N ALA A 140 10.83 0.39 -9.02
CA ALA A 140 11.36 -0.85 -8.44
C ALA A 140 10.25 -1.79 -7.94
N ALA A 141 9.22 -1.24 -7.27
CA ALA A 141 8.08 -2.01 -6.80
C ALA A 141 7.26 -2.61 -7.96
N THR A 142 7.17 -1.93 -9.11
CA THR A 142 6.48 -2.46 -10.30
C THR A 142 7.13 -3.78 -10.75
N VAL A 143 8.47 -3.84 -10.82
CA VAL A 143 9.19 -5.07 -11.17
C VAL A 143 8.89 -6.19 -10.16
N LEU A 144 8.94 -5.88 -8.87
CA LEU A 144 8.56 -6.84 -7.82
C LEU A 144 7.11 -7.33 -7.98
N TYR A 145 6.17 -6.43 -8.26
CA TYR A 145 4.77 -6.79 -8.43
C TYR A 145 4.50 -7.66 -9.66
N LEU A 146 5.30 -7.56 -10.71
CA LEU A 146 5.23 -8.51 -11.83
C LEU A 146 5.62 -9.93 -11.39
N VAL A 147 6.65 -10.07 -10.54
CA VAL A 147 7.01 -11.38 -9.96
C VAL A 147 5.90 -11.90 -9.04
N VAL A 148 5.34 -11.04 -8.18
CA VAL A 148 4.20 -11.41 -7.31
C VAL A 148 2.97 -11.78 -8.14
N ALA A 149 2.72 -11.12 -9.27
CA ALA A 149 1.63 -11.45 -10.17
C ALA A 149 1.77 -12.86 -10.76
N ALA A 150 3.00 -13.30 -11.08
CA ALA A 150 3.23 -14.66 -11.56
C ALA A 150 2.94 -15.71 -10.47
N ALA A 151 3.37 -15.45 -9.23
CA ALA A 151 3.05 -16.31 -8.10
C ALA A 151 1.53 -16.36 -7.83
N THR A 152 0.86 -15.21 -7.89
CA THR A 152 -0.60 -15.10 -7.73
C THR A 152 -1.33 -15.91 -8.80
N ALA A 153 -0.91 -15.79 -10.07
CA ALA A 153 -1.49 -16.55 -11.17
C ALA A 153 -1.34 -18.06 -10.97
N GLY A 154 -0.20 -18.53 -10.49
CA GLY A 154 0.01 -19.94 -10.14
C GLY A 154 -0.98 -20.43 -9.09
N ILE A 155 -1.19 -19.65 -8.02
CA ILE A 155 -2.16 -19.97 -6.96
C ILE A 155 -3.60 -20.01 -7.51
N VAL A 156 -3.99 -19.01 -8.30
CA VAL A 156 -5.34 -18.93 -8.90
C VAL A 156 -5.63 -20.14 -9.77
N VAL A 157 -4.68 -20.55 -10.62
CA VAL A 157 -4.83 -21.73 -11.48
C VAL A 157 -4.96 -23.00 -10.65
N LEU A 158 -4.22 -23.12 -9.54
CA LEU A 158 -4.35 -24.26 -8.63
C LEU A 158 -5.73 -24.31 -7.97
N ILE A 159 -6.26 -23.16 -7.53
CA ILE A 159 -7.62 -23.07 -6.95
C ILE A 159 -8.67 -23.47 -8.00
N GLY A 160 -8.54 -23.01 -9.24
CA GLY A 160 -9.48 -23.31 -10.32
C GLY A 160 -9.49 -24.78 -10.79
N ARG A 161 -8.60 -25.62 -10.26
CA ARG A 161 -8.57 -27.08 -10.51
C ARG A 161 -9.27 -27.89 -9.42
N ILE A 162 -9.63 -27.25 -8.31
CA ILE A 162 -10.38 -27.84 -7.19
C ILE A 162 -11.87 -27.73 -7.52
#